data_AF-A0A849U9R3-F1
#
_entry.id   AF-A0A849U9R3-F1
#
_cell.length_a   1.000
_cell.length_b   1.000
_cell.length_c   1.000
_cell.angle_alpha   90.00
_cell.angle_beta   90.00
_cell.angle_gamma   90.00
#
_symmetry.space_group_name_H-M   'P 1'
#
loop_
_entity.id
_entity.type
_entity.pdbx_description
1 polymer ?
#
loop_
_entity_poly.entity_id
_entity_poly.type
_entity_poly.pdbx_seq_one_letter_code
_entity_poly.pdbx_strand_id
1 'polypeptide(L)' 'MNQEQQQSQLKQLIAKGKIQGYLTYAEVNDHLPSDIVDP' A
#
# COMPACT_ATOMS: atom_id res chain seq x y z
N MET A 1 -1.80 16.05 4.43
CA MET A 1 -1.33 15.15 3.36
C MET A 1 -2.56 14.63 2.63
N ASN A 2 -2.63 14.77 1.30
CA ASN A 2 -3.85 14.52 0.53
C ASN A 2 -4.22 13.04 0.55
N GLN A 3 -5.39 12.70 1.09
CA GLN A 3 -5.96 11.34 1.11
C GLN A 3 -6.07 10.72 -0.31
N GLU A 4 -6.20 11.56 -1.34
CA GLU A 4 -6.20 11.14 -2.74
C GLU A 4 -4.87 10.52 -3.19
N GLN A 5 -3.74 11.02 -2.66
CA GLN A 5 -2.42 10.47 -2.97
C GLN A 5 -2.24 9.09 -2.32
N GLN A 6 -2.72 8.92 -1.08
CA GLN A 6 -2.74 7.61 -0.40
C GLN A 6 -3.60 6.58 -1.13
N GLN A 7 -4.80 6.96 -1.59
CA GLN A 7 -5.63 6.06 -2.38
C GLN A 7 -4.99 5.66 -3.70
N SER A 8 -4.29 6.58 -4.36
CA SER A 8 -3.57 6.28 -5.60
C SER A 8 -2.43 5.30 -5.37
N GLN A 9 -1.63 5.52 -4.33
CA GLN A 9 -0.53 4.63 -3.93
C GLN A 9 -1.04 3.23 -3.56
N LEU A 10 -2.14 3.14 -2.81
CA LEU A 10 -2.78 1.86 -2.47
C LEU A 10 -3.27 1.11 -3.72
N LYS A 11 -3.90 1.80 -4.68
CA LYS A 11 -4.34 1.18 -5.94
C LYS A 11 -3.16 0.61 -6.73
N GLN A 12 -2.04 1.33 -6.78
CA GLN A 12 -0.83 0.83 -7.44
C GLN A 12 -0.27 -0.41 -6.75
N LEU A 13 -0.26 -0.41 -5.41
CA LEU A 13 0.18 -1.54 -4.61
C LEU A 13 -0.68 -2.79 -4.89
N ILE A 14 -2.01 -2.65 -4.87
CA ILE A 14 -2.94 -3.75 -5.18
C ILE A 14 -2.74 -4.27 -6.60
N ALA A 15 -2.57 -3.37 -7.58
CA ALA A 15 -2.32 -3.77 -8.97
C ALA A 15 -1.01 -4.58 -9.09
N LYS A 16 0.06 -4.14 -8.41
CA LYS A 16 1.33 -4.84 -8.36
C LYS A 16 1.19 -6.23 -7.72
N GLY A 17 0.53 -6.30 -6.56
CA GLY A 17 0.27 -7.55 -5.86
C GLY A 17 -0.60 -8.53 -6.65
N LYS A 18 -1.56 -8.01 -7.42
CA LYS A 18 -2.40 -8.83 -8.30
C LYS A 18 -1.63 -9.41 -9.48
N ILE A 19 -0.68 -8.65 -10.04
CA ILE A 19 0.18 -9.13 -11.14
C ILE A 19 1.16 -10.19 -10.64
N GLN A 20 1.78 -9.93 -9.48
CA GLN A 20 2.82 -10.78 -8.91
C GLN A 20 2.24 -11.98 -8.14
N GLY A 21 0.97 -11.91 -7.75
CA GLY A 21 0.27 -12.92 -6.95
C GLY A 21 0.50 -12.82 -5.45
N TYR A 22 1.39 -11.91 -5.00
CA TYR A 22 1.70 -11.66 -3.61
C TYR A 22 2.29 -10.25 -3.42
N LEU A 23 2.23 -9.74 -2.19
CA LEU A 23 2.92 -8.54 -1.74
C LEU A 23 3.66 -8.87 -0.45
N THR A 24 4.85 -8.33 -0.30
CA THR A 24 5.57 -8.44 0.97
C THR A 24 5.11 -7.36 1.94
N TYR A 25 5.19 -7.65 3.24
CA TYR A 25 4.84 -6.67 4.27
C TYR A 25 5.64 -5.37 4.15
N ALA A 26 6.90 -5.44 3.71
CA ALA A 26 7.74 -4.27 3.44
C ALA A 26 7.18 -3.40 2.30
N GLU A 27 6.70 -4.00 1.21
CA GLU A 27 6.09 -3.25 0.09
C GLU A 27 4.79 -2.57 0.51
N VAL A 28 4.02 -3.24 1.36
CA VAL A 28 2.79 -2.69 1.93
C VAL A 28 3.11 -1.52 2.88
N ASN A 29 4.06 -1.68 3.79
CA ASN A 29 4.47 -0.63 4.75
C ASN A 29 5.16 0.58 4.11
N ASP A 30 5.82 0.42 2.96
CA ASP A 30 6.47 1.54 2.25
C ASP A 30 5.43 2.47 1.59
N HIS A 31 4.25 1.92 1.25
CA HIS A 31 3.18 2.63 0.56
C HIS A 31 1.95 2.92 1.45
N LEU A 32 1.90 2.33 2.65
CA LEU A 32 0.93 2.66 3.68
C LEU A 32 1.62 3.49 4.77
N PRO A 33 1.14 4.70 5.07
CA PRO A 33 1.61 5.42 6.24
C PRO A 33 1.29 4.62 7.49
N SER A 34 2.20 4.68 8.47
CA SER A 34 2.21 3.92 9.73
C SER A 34 0.97 4.07 10.63
N ASP A 35 -0.08 4.76 10.17
CA ASP A 35 -1.35 5.00 10.88
C ASP A 35 -2.32 3.79 10.80
N ILE A 36 -2.09 2.86 9.88
CA ILE A 36 -2.93 1.65 9.70
C ILE A 36 -2.32 0.41 10.37
N VAL A 37 -1.19 0.58 11.07
CA VAL A 37 -0.53 -0.49 11.82
C VAL A 37 -0.75 -0.22 13.31
N ASP A 38 -2.00 -0.37 13.75
CA ASP A 38 -2.28 -0.55 15.19
C ASP A 38 -1.94 -2.01 15.55
N PRO A 39 -1.20 -2.27 16.64
CA PRO A 39 -0.64 -3.58 17.00
C PRO A 39 -1.65 -4.70 17.28
#